data_AF-A0A6G8Q1R0-F1
#
_entry.id   AF-A0A6G8Q1R0-F1
#
_cell.length_a   1.000
_cell.length_b   1.000
_cell.length_c   1.000
_cell.angle_alpha   90.00
_cell.angle_beta   90.00
_cell.angle_gamma   90.00
#
_symmetry.space_group_name_H-M   'P 1'
#
loop_
_entity.id
_entity.type
_entity.pdbx_description
1 polymer ?
#
loop_
_entity_poly.entity_id
_entity_poly.type
_entity_poly.pdbx_seq_one_letter_code
_entity_poly.pdbx_strand_id
1 'polypeptide(L)'
;MLRQVSRMDKVAAPQMKRLIALQEGVLESFALVPEEYGLLLSDDLSTVLDEVEMSAVLARRRAALRAHLGSVDRRVVQGRIRELQEEVAALEEGSALRASFEAALEGRRGELAATDAVPAAIGTINAQLEGIEGLLGNLRGELLALDPGLSPYALESGLVAIKDRVSYFRRGLDEATRSLEAGLPEEAPVR
;
A
#
# COMPACT_ATOMS: atom_id res chain seq x y z
N MET A 1 12.54 -5.83 7.18
CA MET A 1 12.16 -6.02 5.75
C MET A 1 12.44 -4.81 4.84
N LEU A 2 12.27 -3.55 5.28
CA LEU A 2 12.43 -2.37 4.41
C LEU A 2 13.81 -2.26 3.72
N ARG A 3 14.89 -2.62 4.41
CA ARG A 3 16.25 -2.67 3.83
C ARG A 3 16.39 -3.68 2.68
N GLN A 4 15.58 -4.74 2.66
CA GLN A 4 15.56 -5.72 1.58
C GLN A 4 14.77 -5.17 0.39
N VAL A 5 13.61 -4.55 0.64
CA VAL A 5 12.78 -3.93 -0.42
C VAL A 5 13.53 -2.79 -1.11
N SER A 6 14.27 -1.98 -0.35
CA SER A 6 15.09 -0.90 -0.92
C SER A 6 16.23 -1.38 -1.83
N ARG A 7 16.66 -2.64 -1.70
CA ARG A 7 17.64 -3.25 -2.60
C ARG A 7 17.00 -3.84 -3.86
N MET A 8 15.72 -4.21 -3.79
CA MET A 8 15.00 -4.91 -4.87
C MET A 8 14.24 -3.95 -5.80
N ASP A 9 13.71 -2.84 -5.28
CA ASP A 9 12.98 -1.84 -6.06
C ASP A 9 13.68 -0.47 -5.99
N LYS A 10 14.35 -0.10 -7.09
CA LYS A 10 15.05 1.19 -7.22
C LYS A 10 14.12 2.39 -7.12
N VAL A 11 12.86 2.25 -7.50
CA VAL A 11 11.84 3.31 -7.44
C VAL A 11 11.35 3.48 -6.00
N ALA A 12 11.17 2.37 -5.28
CA ALA A 12 10.80 2.42 -3.86
C ALA A 12 11.96 2.77 -2.92
N ALA A 13 13.20 2.52 -3.33
CA ALA A 13 14.37 2.59 -2.46
C ALA A 13 14.52 3.91 -1.69
N PRO A 14 14.34 5.11 -2.29
CA PRO A 14 14.44 6.36 -1.54
C PRO A 14 13.39 6.48 -0.43
N GLN A 15 12.15 6.11 -0.72
CA GLN A 15 11.04 6.13 0.24
C GLN A 15 11.28 5.14 1.38
N MET A 16 11.74 3.92 1.06
CA MET A 16 12.06 2.92 2.08
C MET A 16 13.20 3.37 3.00
N LYS A 17 14.22 4.05 2.47
CA LYS A 17 15.31 4.62 3.28
C LYS A 17 14.82 5.71 4.22
N ARG A 18 13.92 6.59 3.75
CA ARG A 18 13.31 7.62 4.60
C ARG A 18 12.46 7.01 5.70
N LEU A 19 11.62 6.03 5.39
CA LEU A 19 10.82 5.30 6.38
C LEU A 19 11.70 4.64 7.45
N ILE A 20 12.82 4.03 7.07
CA ILE A 20 13.78 3.48 8.03
C ILE A 20 14.34 4.58 8.93
N ALA A 21 14.81 5.69 8.37
CA ALA A 21 15.38 6.79 9.15
C ALA A 21 14.35 7.45 10.08
N LEU A 22 13.09 7.54 9.63
CA LEU A 22 11.99 8.05 10.44
C LEU A 22 11.64 7.08 11.58
N GLN A 23 11.59 5.77 11.31
CA GLN A 23 11.37 4.75 12.33
C GLN A 23 12.49 4.77 13.39
N GLU A 24 13.76 4.81 12.95
CA GLU A 24 14.92 4.92 13.84
C GLU A 24 14.81 6.20 14.70
N GLY A 25 14.48 7.35 14.08
CA GLY A 25 14.29 8.61 14.80
C GLY A 25 13.11 8.63 15.78
N VAL A 26 12.01 7.94 15.49
CA VAL A 26 10.88 7.79 16.43
C VAL A 26 11.29 6.95 17.64
N LEU A 27 12.00 5.85 17.43
CA LEU A 27 12.50 4.99 18.50
C LEU A 27 13.51 5.73 19.39
N GLU A 28 14.42 6.51 18.78
CA GLU A 28 15.35 7.38 19.51
C GLU A 28 14.62 8.42 20.36
N SER A 29 13.62 9.11 19.77
CA SER A 29 12.80 10.08 20.51
C SER A 29 12.02 9.42 21.65
N PHE A 30 11.47 8.22 21.43
CA PHE A 30 10.74 7.49 22.46
C PHE A 30 11.64 7.08 23.64
N ALA A 31 12.90 6.73 23.38
CA ALA A 31 13.86 6.40 24.43
C ALA A 31 14.20 7.58 25.36
N LEU A 32 13.88 8.82 24.95
CA LEU A 32 14.04 10.03 25.77
C LEU A 32 12.80 10.33 26.63
N VAL A 33 11.67 9.65 26.37
CA VAL A 33 10.43 9.85 27.12
C VAL A 33 10.59 9.25 28.52
N PRO A 34 10.17 9.95 29.59
CA PRO A 34 10.17 9.39 30.94
C PRO A 34 9.42 8.06 31.03
N GLU A 35 9.95 7.11 31.79
CA GLU A 35 9.47 5.72 31.85
C GLU A 35 7.97 5.60 32.15
N GLU A 36 7.46 6.42 33.07
CA GLU A 36 6.05 6.47 33.46
C GLU A 36 5.12 6.77 32.27
N TYR A 37 5.57 7.61 31.34
CA TYR A 37 4.84 7.97 30.13
C TYR A 37 5.12 7.01 28.97
N GLY A 38 6.34 6.45 28.91
CA GLY A 38 6.69 5.42 27.95
C GLY A 38 5.78 4.19 28.06
N LEU A 39 5.45 3.77 29.29
CA LEU A 39 4.50 2.69 29.54
C LEU A 39 3.09 2.99 29.01
N LEU A 40 2.68 4.26 29.00
CA LEU A 40 1.36 4.65 28.50
C LEU A 40 1.27 4.68 26.97
N LEU A 41 2.42 4.73 26.29
CA LEU A 41 2.55 4.84 24.83
C LEU A 41 3.09 3.55 24.19
N SER A 42 3.40 2.50 24.97
CA SER A 42 4.03 1.28 24.46
C SER A 42 3.18 0.58 23.40
N ASP A 43 1.86 0.53 23.61
CA ASP A 43 0.92 -0.09 22.69
C ASP A 43 0.77 0.72 21.40
N ASP A 44 0.75 2.05 21.52
CA ASP A 44 0.75 2.97 20.38
C ASP A 44 2.03 2.83 19.56
N LEU A 45 3.19 2.73 20.22
CA LEU A 45 4.47 2.52 19.55
C LEU A 45 4.53 1.15 18.86
N SER A 46 4.07 0.08 19.50
CA SER A 46 3.99 -1.24 18.87
C SER A 46 3.13 -1.19 17.62
N THR A 47 1.97 -0.54 17.70
CA THR A 47 1.07 -0.34 16.55
C THR A 47 1.80 0.38 15.40
N VAL A 48 2.52 1.46 15.71
CA VAL A 48 3.27 2.22 14.70
C VAL A 48 4.36 1.36 14.05
N LEU A 49 5.05 0.50 14.82
CA LEU A 49 6.06 -0.41 14.28
C LEU A 49 5.46 -1.45 13.34
N ASP A 50 4.29 -1.99 13.66
CA ASP A 50 3.55 -2.91 12.78
C ASP A 50 3.19 -2.22 11.46
N GLU A 51 2.79 -0.95 11.49
CA GLU A 51 2.50 -0.18 10.28
C GLU A 51 3.75 0.09 9.41
N VAL A 52 4.90 0.29 10.05
CA VAL A 52 6.17 0.38 9.32
C VAL A 52 6.52 -0.95 8.66
N GLU A 53 6.19 -2.09 9.28
CA GLU A 53 6.33 -3.39 8.62
C GLU A 53 5.39 -3.54 7.42
N MET A 54 4.14 -3.07 7.53
CA MET A 54 3.18 -3.02 6.43
C MET A 54 3.70 -2.22 5.23
N SER A 55 4.44 -1.14 5.46
CA SER A 55 5.06 -0.36 4.38
C SER A 55 6.01 -1.20 3.50
N ALA A 56 6.65 -2.23 4.05
CA ALA A 56 7.48 -3.16 3.28
C ALA A 56 6.64 -4.07 2.39
N VAL A 57 5.48 -4.52 2.87
CA VAL A 57 4.51 -5.33 2.10
C VAL A 57 3.97 -4.51 0.93
N LEU A 58 3.49 -3.30 1.22
CA LEU A 58 2.96 -2.35 0.24
C LEU A 58 3.99 -2.03 -0.85
N ALA A 59 5.23 -1.74 -0.46
CA ALA A 59 6.28 -1.45 -1.41
C ALA A 59 6.61 -2.66 -2.32
N ARG A 60 6.59 -3.90 -1.80
CA ARG A 60 6.73 -5.11 -2.64
C ARG A 60 5.56 -5.27 -3.60
N ARG A 61 4.33 -5.06 -3.13
CA ARG A 61 3.13 -5.13 -3.98
C ARG A 61 3.19 -4.11 -5.11
N ARG A 62 3.58 -2.88 -4.81
CA ARG A 62 3.80 -1.83 -5.82
C ARG A 62 4.85 -2.23 -6.86
N ALA A 63 5.97 -2.82 -6.42
CA ALA A 63 7.01 -3.31 -7.33
C ALA A 63 6.48 -4.41 -8.27
N ALA A 64 5.71 -5.37 -7.74
CA ALA A 64 5.10 -6.43 -8.52
C ALA A 64 4.08 -5.88 -9.55
N LEU A 65 3.24 -4.94 -9.15
CA LEU A 65 2.28 -4.27 -10.04
C LEU A 65 2.97 -3.50 -11.18
N ARG A 66 4.08 -2.81 -10.88
CA ARG A 66 4.90 -2.14 -11.90
C ARG A 66 5.56 -3.13 -12.86
N ALA A 67 6.09 -4.23 -12.35
CA ALA A 67 6.65 -5.28 -13.17
C ALA A 67 5.59 -5.89 -14.10
N HIS A 68 4.38 -6.10 -13.59
CA HIS A 68 3.25 -6.59 -14.39
C HIS A 68 2.90 -5.62 -15.52
N LEU A 69 2.77 -4.32 -15.23
CA LEU A 69 2.55 -3.29 -16.26
C LEU A 69 3.66 -3.25 -17.32
N GLY A 70 4.91 -3.49 -16.92
CA GLY A 70 6.04 -3.58 -17.86
C GLY A 70 6.06 -4.86 -18.69
N SER A 71 5.41 -5.93 -18.23
CA SER A 71 5.38 -7.23 -18.92
C SER A 71 4.25 -7.39 -19.94
N VAL A 72 3.15 -6.65 -19.76
CA VAL A 72 1.98 -6.73 -20.63
C VAL A 72 2.12 -5.74 -21.79
N ASP A 73 2.21 -6.23 -23.02
CA ASP A 73 2.07 -5.38 -24.21
C ASP A 73 0.59 -5.13 -24.50
N ARG A 74 0.10 -4.00 -23.99
CA ARG A 74 -1.28 -3.55 -24.19
C ARG A 74 -1.70 -3.51 -25.65
N ARG A 75 -0.79 -3.14 -26.57
CA ARG A 75 -1.12 -3.04 -28.00
C ARG A 75 -1.34 -4.42 -28.60
N VAL A 76 -0.55 -5.40 -28.18
CA VAL A 76 -0.72 -6.80 -28.59
C VAL A 76 -2.05 -7.36 -28.08
N VAL A 77 -2.39 -7.15 -26.80
CA VAL A 77 -3.67 -7.59 -26.24
C VAL A 77 -4.85 -6.96 -26.97
N GLN A 78 -4.80 -5.64 -27.22
CA GLN A 78 -5.82 -4.93 -28.00
C GLN A 78 -5.90 -5.39 -29.47
N GLY A 79 -4.78 -5.77 -30.08
CA GLY A 79 -4.75 -6.39 -31.40
C GLY A 79 -5.51 -7.72 -31.39
N ARG A 80 -5.18 -8.60 -30.45
CA ARG A 80 -5.80 -9.93 -30.35
C ARG A 80 -7.30 -9.87 -30.02
N ILE A 81 -7.72 -8.90 -29.20
CA ILE A 81 -9.15 -8.65 -28.95
C ILE A 81 -9.89 -8.34 -30.26
N ARG A 82 -9.32 -7.47 -31.11
CA ARG A 82 -9.93 -7.10 -32.40
C ARG A 82 -10.02 -8.30 -33.34
N GLU A 83 -8.94 -9.08 -33.45
CA GLU A 83 -8.93 -10.32 -34.24
C GLU A 83 -10.01 -11.30 -33.76
N LEU A 84 -10.10 -11.55 -32.45
CA LEU A 84 -11.12 -12.44 -31.87
C LEU A 84 -12.55 -11.93 -32.11
N GLN A 85 -12.77 -10.61 -32.10
CA GLN A 85 -14.08 -10.03 -32.43
C GLN A 85 -14.47 -10.30 -33.88
N GLU A 86 -13.53 -10.15 -34.81
CA GLU A 86 -13.74 -10.46 -36.22
C GLU A 86 -13.99 -11.96 -36.43
N GLU A 87 -13.21 -12.82 -35.78
CA GLU A 87 -13.35 -14.28 -35.82
C GLU A 87 -14.73 -14.72 -35.27
N VAL A 88 -15.17 -14.20 -34.12
CA VAL A 88 -16.50 -14.49 -33.55
C VAL A 88 -17.64 -14.05 -34.47
N ALA A 89 -17.51 -12.87 -35.09
CA ALA A 89 -18.53 -12.34 -36.00
C ALA A 89 -18.70 -13.18 -37.27
N ALA A 90 -17.63 -13.84 -37.72
CA ALA A 90 -17.64 -14.72 -38.88
C ALA A 90 -18.18 -16.14 -38.60
N LEU A 91 -18.33 -16.53 -37.33
CA LEU A 91 -18.76 -17.88 -36.93
C LEU A 91 -20.28 -17.97 -36.76
N GLU A 92 -20.83 -19.13 -37.11
CA GLU A 92 -22.25 -19.44 -36.92
C GLU A 92 -22.65 -19.35 -35.44
N GLU A 93 -23.80 -18.71 -35.21
CA GLU A 93 -24.37 -18.51 -33.89
C GLU A 93 -24.76 -19.86 -33.25
N GLY A 94 -24.43 -20.04 -31.97
CA GLY A 94 -24.66 -21.29 -31.24
C GLY A 94 -23.67 -22.42 -31.54
N SER A 95 -22.68 -22.22 -32.42
CA SER A 95 -21.63 -23.23 -32.65
C SER A 95 -20.67 -23.33 -31.46
N ALA A 96 -20.22 -24.56 -31.17
CA ALA A 96 -19.25 -24.80 -30.09
C ALA A 96 -17.92 -24.05 -30.30
N LEU A 97 -17.52 -23.88 -31.57
CA LEU A 97 -16.33 -23.12 -31.93
C LEU A 97 -16.49 -21.64 -31.58
N ARG A 98 -17.64 -21.05 -31.88
CA ARG A 98 -17.95 -19.66 -31.50
C ARG A 98 -17.90 -19.46 -29.99
N ALA A 99 -18.51 -20.36 -29.22
CA ALA A 99 -18.47 -20.29 -27.76
C ALA A 99 -17.03 -20.31 -27.19
N SER A 100 -16.14 -21.12 -27.78
CA SER A 100 -14.72 -21.13 -27.39
C SER A 100 -14.01 -19.81 -27.68
N PHE A 101 -14.33 -19.15 -28.79
CA PHE A 101 -13.73 -17.87 -29.17
C PHE A 101 -14.30 -16.71 -28.35
N GLU A 102 -15.59 -16.74 -28.03
CA GLU A 102 -16.22 -15.81 -27.10
C GLU A 102 -15.59 -15.90 -25.71
N ALA A 103 -15.34 -17.10 -25.20
CA ALA A 103 -14.64 -17.30 -23.93
C ALA A 103 -13.20 -16.76 -23.97
N ALA A 104 -12.47 -16.98 -25.07
CA ALA A 104 -11.12 -16.44 -25.26
C ALA A 104 -11.13 -14.90 -25.35
N LEU A 105 -12.11 -14.33 -26.04
CA LEU A 105 -12.31 -12.88 -26.15
C LEU A 105 -12.59 -12.26 -24.79
N GLU A 106 -13.46 -12.89 -24.00
CA GLU A 106 -13.77 -12.43 -22.65
C GLU A 106 -12.55 -12.50 -21.74
N GLY A 107 -11.76 -13.58 -21.82
CA GLY A 107 -10.49 -13.70 -21.10
C GLY A 107 -9.51 -12.55 -21.43
N ARG A 108 -9.38 -12.17 -22.70
CA ARG A 108 -8.51 -11.06 -23.11
C ARG A 108 -9.04 -9.69 -22.69
N ARG A 109 -10.36 -9.48 -22.70
CA ARG A 109 -10.98 -8.27 -22.16
C ARG A 109 -10.74 -8.14 -20.66
N GLY A 110 -10.87 -9.25 -19.92
CA GLY A 110 -10.56 -9.32 -18.50
C GLY A 110 -9.09 -8.96 -18.21
N GLU A 111 -8.15 -9.51 -18.98
CA GLU A 111 -6.72 -9.17 -18.86
C GLU A 111 -6.45 -7.67 -19.08
N LEU A 112 -7.07 -7.08 -20.11
CA LEU A 112 -6.94 -5.65 -20.40
C LEU A 112 -7.53 -4.78 -19.28
N ALA A 113 -8.72 -5.13 -18.80
CA ALA A 113 -9.39 -4.42 -17.70
C ALA A 113 -8.58 -4.51 -16.39
N ALA A 114 -8.01 -5.67 -16.07
CA ALA A 114 -7.12 -5.84 -14.93
C ALA A 114 -5.88 -4.95 -15.05
N THR A 115 -5.26 -4.90 -16.24
CA THR A 115 -4.12 -4.03 -16.53
C THR A 115 -4.47 -2.55 -16.35
N ASP A 116 -5.69 -2.14 -16.76
CA ASP A 116 -6.19 -0.77 -16.61
C ASP A 116 -6.46 -0.36 -15.15
N ALA A 117 -6.75 -1.32 -14.26
CA ALA A 117 -6.93 -1.07 -12.84
C ALA A 117 -5.60 -0.88 -12.08
N VAL A 118 -4.49 -1.39 -12.61
CA VAL A 118 -3.19 -1.38 -11.91
C VAL A 118 -2.68 0.03 -11.54
N PRO A 119 -2.74 1.05 -12.42
CA PRO A 119 -2.30 2.41 -12.06
C PRO A 119 -3.05 2.98 -10.86
N ALA A 120 -4.36 2.73 -10.74
CA ALA A 120 -5.15 3.17 -9.61
C ALA A 120 -4.70 2.47 -8.31
N ALA A 121 -4.49 1.15 -8.35
CA ALA A 121 -3.96 0.40 -7.22
C ALA A 121 -2.56 0.88 -6.78
N ILE A 122 -1.68 1.20 -7.73
CA ILE A 122 -0.37 1.82 -7.44
C ILE A 122 -0.55 3.19 -6.77
N GLY A 123 -1.51 3.99 -7.21
CA GLY A 123 -1.87 5.28 -6.61
C GLY A 123 -2.26 5.14 -5.15
N THR A 124 -3.17 4.21 -4.83
CA THR A 124 -3.58 3.90 -3.46
C THR A 124 -2.41 3.49 -2.59
N ILE A 125 -1.54 2.60 -3.08
CA ILE A 125 -0.35 2.17 -2.34
C ILE A 125 0.60 3.34 -2.07
N ASN A 126 0.80 4.25 -3.04
CA ASN A 126 1.64 5.43 -2.82
C ASN A 126 1.07 6.33 -1.72
N ALA A 127 -0.24 6.59 -1.75
CA ALA A 127 -0.90 7.40 -0.73
C ALA A 127 -0.77 6.80 0.67
N GLN A 128 -0.90 5.47 0.80
CA GLN A 128 -0.67 4.79 2.08
C GLN A 128 0.78 4.94 2.57
N LEU A 129 1.77 4.75 1.68
CA LEU A 129 3.18 4.91 2.04
C LEU A 129 3.51 6.36 2.46
N GLU A 130 2.95 7.36 1.78
CA GLU A 130 3.08 8.77 2.16
C GLU A 130 2.40 9.06 3.50
N GLY A 131 1.25 8.44 3.77
CA GLY A 131 0.56 8.50 5.06
C GLY A 131 1.43 7.96 6.19
N ILE A 132 2.08 6.81 6.01
CA ILE A 132 3.00 6.22 7.01
C ILE A 132 4.20 7.16 7.24
N GLU A 133 4.79 7.71 6.17
CA GLU A 133 5.87 8.70 6.30
C GLU A 133 5.43 9.92 7.13
N GLY A 134 4.23 10.45 6.85
CA GLY A 134 3.66 11.59 7.58
C GLY A 134 3.37 11.28 9.05
N LEU A 135 2.83 10.09 9.35
CA LEU A 135 2.60 9.64 10.72
C LEU A 135 3.92 9.62 11.51
N LEU A 136 4.96 8.97 10.99
CA LEU A 136 6.25 8.88 11.69
C LEU A 136 6.89 10.26 11.90
N GLY A 137 6.80 11.14 10.90
CA GLY A 137 7.31 12.51 11.02
C GLY A 137 6.61 13.29 12.13
N ASN A 138 5.28 13.20 12.20
CA ASN A 138 4.49 13.88 13.23
C ASN A 138 4.73 13.28 14.62
N LEU A 139 4.72 11.95 14.74
CA LEU A 139 4.98 11.25 16.00
C LEU A 139 6.35 11.60 16.57
N ARG A 140 7.38 11.66 15.72
CA ARG A 140 8.71 12.10 16.17
C ARG A 140 8.66 13.51 16.74
N GLY A 141 7.98 14.44 16.08
CA GLY A 141 7.82 15.81 16.56
C GLY A 141 7.06 15.89 17.88
N GLU A 142 5.99 15.12 18.03
CA GLU A 142 5.17 15.07 19.25
C GLU A 142 5.94 14.45 20.42
N LEU A 143 6.68 13.36 20.19
CA LEU A 143 7.54 12.75 21.21
C LEU A 143 8.64 13.72 21.68
N LEU A 144 9.25 14.48 20.76
CA LEU A 144 10.24 15.50 21.12
C LEU A 144 9.65 16.70 21.87
N ALA A 145 8.34 16.93 21.75
CA ALA A 145 7.64 17.99 22.45
C ALA A 145 7.18 17.57 23.86
N LEU A 146 7.27 16.28 24.22
CA LEU A 146 7.04 15.79 25.58
C LEU A 146 8.23 16.16 26.47
N ASP A 147 8.29 17.43 26.87
CA ASP A 147 9.30 17.94 27.80
C ASP A 147 8.88 17.64 29.26
N PRO A 148 9.68 16.91 30.05
CA PRO A 148 9.41 16.64 31.47
C PRO A 148 9.32 17.91 32.34
N GLY A 149 9.84 19.05 31.86
CA GLY A 149 9.71 20.35 32.50
C GLY A 149 8.35 21.02 32.31
N LEU A 150 7.45 20.44 31.51
CA LEU A 150 6.08 20.93 31.31
C LEU A 150 5.19 20.62 32.52
N SER A 151 4.08 21.37 32.63
CA SER A 151 3.08 21.07 33.65
C SER A 151 2.45 19.68 33.41
N PRO A 152 1.99 18.98 34.46
CA PRO A 152 1.33 17.67 34.32
C PRO A 152 0.18 17.69 33.30
N TYR A 153 -0.61 18.77 33.28
CA TYR A 153 -1.70 18.96 32.32
C TYR A 153 -1.21 19.03 30.85
N ALA A 154 -0.10 19.72 30.59
CA ALA A 154 0.47 19.81 29.25
C ALA A 154 1.04 18.46 28.78
N LEU A 155 1.62 17.68 29.69
CA LEU A 155 2.08 16.33 29.42
C LEU A 155 0.92 15.39 29.09
N GLU A 156 -0.13 15.38 29.91
CA GLU A 156 -1.34 14.58 29.66
C GLU A 156 -1.98 14.92 28.33
N SER A 157 -2.09 16.22 28.00
CA SER A 157 -2.62 16.66 26.71
C SER A 157 -1.77 16.20 25.53
N GLY A 158 -0.43 16.17 25.68
CA GLY A 158 0.48 15.65 24.66
C GLY A 158 0.32 14.15 24.43
N LEU A 159 0.17 13.38 25.50
CA LEU A 159 -0.08 11.93 25.42
C LEU A 159 -1.40 11.61 24.73
N VAL A 160 -2.46 12.35 25.05
CA VAL A 160 -3.77 12.19 24.39
C VAL A 160 -3.65 12.49 22.89
N ALA A 161 -2.95 13.57 22.51
CA ALA A 161 -2.78 13.93 21.11
C ALA A 161 -2.06 12.83 20.30
N ILE A 162 -1.01 12.21 20.87
CA ILE A 162 -0.30 11.09 20.25
C ILE A 162 -1.24 9.90 20.03
N LYS A 163 -2.00 9.51 21.08
CA LYS A 163 -2.95 8.39 21.02
C LYS A 163 -4.05 8.59 19.99
N ASP A 164 -4.62 9.80 19.96
CA ASP A 164 -5.67 10.14 19.00
C ASP A 164 -5.13 10.10 17.56
N ARG A 165 -3.89 10.54 17.34
CA ARG A 165 -3.26 10.49 16.01
C ARG A 165 -3.02 9.05 15.54
N VAL A 166 -2.45 8.20 16.39
CA VAL A 166 -2.24 6.78 16.07
C VAL A 166 -3.58 6.11 15.77
N SER A 167 -4.59 6.36 16.59
CA SER A 167 -5.94 5.82 16.40
C SER A 167 -6.60 6.29 15.10
N TYR A 168 -6.49 7.58 14.78
CA TYR A 168 -7.04 8.16 13.55
C TYR A 168 -6.36 7.57 12.32
N PHE A 169 -5.03 7.46 12.36
CA PHE A 169 -4.25 6.89 11.27
C PHE A 169 -4.63 5.44 11.00
N ARG A 170 -4.77 4.62 12.05
CA ARG A 170 -5.17 3.22 11.93
C ARG A 170 -6.52 3.08 11.22
N ARG A 171 -7.52 3.88 11.60
CA ARG A 171 -8.83 3.87 10.92
C ARG A 171 -8.70 4.20 9.43
N GLY A 172 -7.88 5.20 9.10
CA GLY A 172 -7.63 5.58 7.71
C GLY A 172 -6.94 4.49 6.91
N LEU A 173 -5.99 3.77 7.52
CA LEU A 173 -5.34 2.62 6.88
C LEU A 173 -6.30 1.45 6.69
N ASP A 174 -7.10 1.10 7.69
CA ASP A 174 -8.09 0.02 7.59
C ASP A 174 -9.11 0.28 6.46
N GLU A 175 -9.49 1.54 6.27
CA GLU A 175 -10.37 1.97 5.18
C GLU A 175 -9.69 1.92 3.80
N ALA A 176 -8.45 2.38 3.72
CA ALA A 176 -7.66 2.33 2.50
C ALA A 176 -7.34 0.89 2.07
N THR A 177 -7.04 0.00 3.02
CA THR A 177 -6.79 -1.43 2.78
C THR A 177 -8.06 -2.12 2.27
N ARG A 178 -9.21 -1.90 2.91
CA ARG A 178 -10.50 -2.42 2.41
C ARG A 178 -10.83 -1.93 1.01
N SER A 179 -10.50 -0.67 0.70
CA SER A 179 -10.69 -0.10 -0.64
C SER A 179 -9.74 -0.71 -1.68
N LEU A 180 -8.51 -1.03 -1.29
CA LEU A 180 -7.55 -1.75 -2.14
C LEU A 180 -8.01 -3.19 -2.41
N GLU A 181 -8.50 -3.90 -1.39
CA GLU A 181 -9.04 -5.26 -1.52
C GLU A 181 -10.31 -5.29 -2.39
N ALA A 182 -11.21 -4.32 -2.22
CA ALA A 182 -12.43 -4.22 -3.03
C ALA A 182 -12.19 -3.80 -4.49
N GLY A 183 -11.07 -3.12 -4.77
CA GLY A 183 -10.73 -2.60 -6.10
C GLY A 183 -9.80 -3.49 -6.92
N LEU A 184 -9.27 -4.56 -6.34
CA LEU A 184 -8.42 -5.52 -7.06
C LEU A 184 -9.27 -6.70 -7.55
N PRO A 185 -9.11 -7.13 -8.82
CA PRO A 185 -9.72 -8.38 -9.25
C PRO A 185 -9.16 -9.52 -8.38
N GLU A 186 -10.07 -10.39 -7.93
CA GLU A 186 -9.77 -11.64 -7.23
C GLU A 186 -8.67 -12.37 -8.01
N GLU A 187 -7.63 -12.83 -7.31
CA GLU A 187 -6.43 -13.41 -7.92
C GLU A 187 -6.80 -14.33 -9.09
N ALA A 188 -6.35 -13.98 -10.30
CA ALA A 188 -6.46 -14.88 -11.43
C ALA A 188 -5.82 -16.22 -11.02
N PRO A 189 -6.52 -17.35 -11.21
CA PRO A 189 -6.05 -18.63 -10.70
C PRO A 189 -4.67 -18.91 -11.28
N VAL A 190 -3.71 -19.11 -10.39
CA VAL A 190 -2.40 -19.67 -10.73
C VAL A 190 -2.69 -21.04 -11.37
N ARG A 191 -2.51 -21.11 -12.69
CA ARG A 191 -2.47 -22.37 -13.44
C ARG A 191 -1.04 -22.84 -13.54
#